data_AF-A0A0L0LHA7-F1
#
_entry.id   AF-A0A0L0LHA7-F1
#
_cell.length_a   1.000
_cell.length_b   1.000
_cell.length_c   1.000
_cell.angle_alpha   90.00
_cell.angle_beta   90.00
_cell.angle_gamma   90.00
#
_symmetry.space_group_name_H-M   'P 1'
#
loop_
_entity.id
_entity.type
_entity.pdbx_description
1 polymer ?
#
loop_
_entity_poly.entity_id
_entity_poly.type
_entity_poly.pdbx_seq_one_letter_code
_entity_poly.pdbx_strand_id
1 'polypeptide(L)'
;MGITRKGVLEAMDRTPTFWNTVLSSLQHSTFITLGRIFGTGRHDFNKLLRSIQDNKVMFTKAAFSERWENNPDKGQLGNYLQTYLKHVYEPSQQDFDDLVAHFQKQRDQYESIYRDIRHHFGHRLYIRNEEIEKLFNAVNIVELEKFCVNLEALWDALWNQYHNGRGPMLPLKRKRYSTRNILKGKTSPYKTPPSNAQYIYEAQTALKMLEKGKPKKPKLR
;
A
#
# COMPACT_ATOMS: atom_id res chain seq x y z
N MET A 1 28.15 9.54 -1.05
CA MET A 1 28.72 8.36 -1.73
C MET A 1 27.60 7.67 -2.50
N GLY A 2 27.58 7.81 -3.83
CA GLY A 2 26.54 7.24 -4.68
C GLY A 2 26.84 5.78 -4.97
N ILE A 3 25.84 4.92 -4.76
CA ILE A 3 25.85 3.52 -5.20
C ILE A 3 26.13 3.51 -6.71
N THR A 4 27.21 2.88 -7.15
CA THR A 4 27.53 2.82 -8.58
C THR A 4 26.63 1.79 -9.25
N ARG A 5 25.71 2.24 -10.12
CA ARG A 5 24.76 1.38 -10.84
C ARG A 5 25.43 0.16 -11.48
N LYS A 6 26.66 0.30 -11.98
CA LYS A 6 27.40 -0.74 -12.66
C LYS A 6 27.75 -1.93 -11.76
N GLY A 7 28.27 -1.70 -10.55
CA GLY A 7 28.68 -2.80 -9.66
C GLY A 7 27.49 -3.59 -9.10
N VAL A 8 26.36 -2.91 -8.87
CA VAL A 8 25.10 -3.56 -8.45
C VAL A 8 24.53 -4.42 -9.58
N LEU A 9 24.47 -3.89 -10.81
CA LEU A 9 23.99 -4.65 -11.97
C LEU A 9 24.84 -5.90 -12.21
N GLU A 10 26.17 -5.76 -12.21
CA GLU A 10 27.09 -6.90 -12.35
C GLU A 10 26.90 -7.96 -11.25
N ALA A 11 26.53 -7.56 -10.03
CA ALA A 11 26.23 -8.49 -8.94
C ALA A 11 24.87 -9.18 -9.12
N MET A 12 23.86 -8.45 -9.58
CA MET A 12 22.52 -8.99 -9.86
C MET A 12 22.55 -9.95 -11.06
N ASP A 13 23.30 -9.61 -12.11
CA ASP A 13 23.45 -10.40 -13.34
C ASP A 13 24.14 -11.75 -13.13
N ARG A 14 24.71 -12.00 -11.94
CA ARG A 14 25.23 -13.33 -11.56
C ARG A 14 24.15 -14.33 -11.21
N THR A 15 23.00 -13.85 -10.74
CA THR A 15 21.86 -14.68 -10.37
C THR A 15 20.57 -14.17 -11.02
N PRO A 16 20.55 -14.02 -12.37
CA PRO A 16 19.44 -13.37 -13.06
C PRO A 16 18.13 -14.15 -12.88
N THR A 17 18.20 -15.48 -12.85
CA THR A 17 17.05 -16.36 -12.59
C THR A 17 16.40 -16.07 -11.24
N PHE A 18 17.19 -15.83 -10.18
CA PHE A 18 16.66 -15.50 -8.87
C PHE A 18 15.87 -14.19 -8.91
N TRP A 19 16.47 -13.12 -9.45
CA TRP A 19 15.82 -11.81 -9.51
C TRP A 19 14.58 -11.80 -10.39
N ASN A 20 14.63 -12.48 -11.55
CA ASN A 20 13.47 -12.63 -12.42
C ASN A 20 12.34 -13.42 -11.74
N THR A 21 12.67 -14.46 -10.98
CA THR A 21 11.68 -15.25 -10.21
C THR A 21 11.02 -14.42 -9.12
N VAL A 22 11.81 -13.65 -8.35
CA VAL A 22 11.29 -12.74 -7.33
C VAL A 22 10.39 -11.69 -7.97
N LEU A 23 10.83 -11.05 -9.05
CA LEU A 23 10.05 -10.04 -9.75
C LEU A 23 8.72 -10.61 -10.27
N SER A 24 8.77 -11.75 -10.96
CA SER A 24 7.57 -12.42 -11.46
C SER A 24 6.61 -12.79 -10.33
N SER A 25 7.12 -13.24 -9.19
CA SER A 25 6.30 -13.59 -8.02
C SER A 25 5.62 -12.37 -7.40
N LEU A 26 6.36 -11.26 -7.29
CA LEU A 26 5.85 -9.99 -6.78
C LEU A 26 4.79 -9.40 -7.72
N GLN A 27 5.04 -9.42 -9.03
CA GLN A 27 4.07 -8.99 -10.04
C GLN A 27 2.80 -9.82 -9.97
N HIS A 28 2.92 -11.15 -9.98
CA HIS A 28 1.78 -12.05 -9.88
C HIS A 28 0.96 -11.78 -8.61
N SER A 29 1.60 -11.75 -7.44
CA SER A 29 0.94 -11.48 -6.16
C SER A 29 0.25 -10.11 -6.15
N THR A 30 0.88 -9.08 -6.71
CA THR A 30 0.32 -7.72 -6.80
C THR A 30 -0.96 -7.72 -7.62
N PHE A 31 -0.94 -8.20 -8.87
CA PHE A 31 -2.11 -8.12 -9.75
C PHE A 31 -3.25 -9.05 -9.30
N ILE A 32 -2.93 -10.21 -8.73
CA ILE A 32 -3.95 -11.07 -8.10
C ILE A 32 -4.60 -10.37 -6.91
N THR A 33 -3.80 -9.72 -6.05
CA THR A 33 -4.32 -8.99 -4.88
C THR A 33 -5.18 -7.81 -5.31
N LEU A 34 -4.74 -7.01 -6.28
CA LEU A 34 -5.54 -5.92 -6.83
C LEU A 34 -6.86 -6.44 -7.42
N GLY A 35 -6.83 -7.57 -8.13
CA GLY A 35 -8.06 -8.19 -8.64
C GLY A 35 -9.01 -8.71 -7.57
N ARG A 36 -8.51 -9.08 -6.39
CA ARG A 36 -9.38 -9.43 -5.25
C ARG A 36 -10.04 -8.19 -4.66
N ILE A 37 -9.28 -7.11 -4.53
CA ILE A 37 -9.74 -5.84 -3.96
C ILE A 37 -10.81 -5.18 -4.86
N PHE A 38 -10.55 -5.09 -6.18
CA PHE A 38 -11.38 -4.34 -7.12
C PHE A 38 -12.35 -5.19 -7.95
N GLY A 39 -12.12 -6.50 -8.02
CA GLY A 39 -12.98 -7.41 -8.77
C GLY A 39 -14.28 -7.76 -8.04
N THR A 40 -14.82 -8.92 -8.38
CA THR A 40 -16.03 -9.48 -7.76
C THR A 40 -15.63 -10.73 -6.98
N GLY A 41 -15.49 -10.60 -5.66
CA GLY A 41 -14.89 -11.65 -4.84
C GLY A 41 -15.49 -11.75 -3.44
N ARG A 42 -14.91 -12.59 -2.57
CA ARG A 42 -15.35 -12.69 -1.17
C ARG A 42 -15.04 -11.41 -0.38
N HIS A 43 -13.90 -10.80 -0.67
CA HIS A 43 -13.36 -9.62 0.00
C HIS A 43 -13.00 -8.56 -1.05
N ASP A 44 -14.00 -7.80 -1.49
CA ASP A 44 -13.84 -6.71 -2.45
C ASP A 44 -14.33 -5.38 -1.85
N PHE A 45 -14.05 -4.30 -2.56
CA PHE A 45 -14.44 -2.95 -2.13
C PHE A 45 -15.94 -2.70 -2.09
N ASN A 46 -16.73 -3.37 -2.94
CA ASN A 46 -18.18 -3.21 -2.88
C ASN A 46 -18.71 -3.73 -1.54
N LYS A 47 -18.17 -4.86 -1.06
CA LYS A 47 -18.54 -5.42 0.24
C LYS A 47 -18.07 -4.56 1.40
N LEU A 48 -16.85 -4.02 1.32
CA LEU A 48 -16.36 -3.06 2.32
C LEU A 48 -17.27 -1.82 2.39
N LEU A 49 -17.62 -1.25 1.24
CA LEU A 49 -18.50 -0.09 1.16
C LEU A 49 -19.88 -0.37 1.73
N ARG A 50 -20.51 -1.48 1.34
CA ARG A 50 -21.79 -1.91 1.92
C ARG A 50 -21.68 -2.08 3.42
N SER A 51 -20.64 -2.77 3.90
CA SER A 51 -20.41 -2.95 5.33
C SER A 51 -20.26 -1.62 6.07
N ILE A 52 -19.58 -0.63 5.49
CA ILE A 52 -19.46 0.71 6.07
C ILE A 52 -20.82 1.43 6.07
N GLN A 53 -21.57 1.34 4.97
CA GLN A 53 -22.88 1.98 4.83
C GLN A 53 -23.94 1.40 5.76
N ASP A 54 -23.96 0.08 5.92
CA ASP A 54 -24.88 -0.64 6.79
C ASP A 54 -24.55 -0.41 8.28
N ASN A 55 -23.31 -0.04 8.59
CA ASN A 55 -22.82 0.12 9.95
C ASN A 55 -22.33 1.54 10.26
N LYS A 56 -22.89 2.58 9.62
CA LYS A 56 -22.48 4.00 9.84
C LYS A 56 -22.46 4.40 11.31
N VAL A 57 -23.36 3.83 12.11
CA VAL A 57 -23.47 4.04 13.56
C VAL A 57 -22.16 3.75 14.29
N MET A 58 -21.31 2.84 13.79
CA MET A 58 -20.01 2.51 14.42
C MET A 58 -19.00 3.66 14.39
N PHE A 59 -19.23 4.66 13.53
CA PHE A 59 -18.37 5.85 13.41
C PHE A 59 -18.87 7.06 14.22
N THR A 60 -19.97 6.91 14.96
CA THR A 60 -20.51 7.97 15.82
C THR A 60 -19.62 8.21 17.03
N LYS A 61 -19.76 9.40 17.63
CA LYS A 61 -19.10 9.71 18.91
C LYS A 61 -19.51 8.74 20.02
N ALA A 62 -20.78 8.35 20.06
CA ALA A 62 -21.29 7.41 21.05
C ALA A 62 -20.59 6.04 20.94
N ALA A 63 -20.50 5.50 19.72
CA ALA A 63 -19.80 4.23 19.48
C ALA A 63 -18.29 4.33 19.78
N PHE A 64 -17.66 5.48 19.51
CA PHE A 64 -16.27 5.71 19.90
C PHE A 64 -16.09 5.70 21.43
N SER A 65 -16.95 6.40 22.17
CA SER A 65 -16.93 6.43 23.63
C SER A 65 -17.08 5.03 24.22
N GLU A 66 -18.03 4.25 23.72
CA GLU A 66 -18.24 2.86 24.16
C GLU A 66 -17.00 1.99 23.93
N ARG A 67 -16.35 2.09 22.77
CA ARG A 67 -15.09 1.38 22.50
C ARG A 67 -13.97 1.80 23.45
N TRP A 68 -13.90 3.09 23.77
CA TRP A 68 -12.90 3.62 24.69
C TRP A 68 -13.12 3.15 26.13
N GLU A 69 -14.37 3.13 26.60
CA GLU A 69 -14.72 2.66 27.94
C GLU A 69 -14.39 1.18 28.16
N ASN A 70 -14.40 0.40 27.08
CA ASN A 70 -14.01 -1.00 27.05
C ASN A 70 -12.51 -1.21 26.77
N ASN A 71 -11.73 -0.14 26.59
CA ASN A 71 -10.30 -0.25 26.34
C ASN A 71 -9.55 -0.62 27.65
N PRO A 72 -8.75 -1.71 27.67
CA PRO A 72 -7.98 -2.12 28.85
C PRO A 72 -7.00 -1.05 29.35
N ASP A 73 -6.52 -0.17 28.47
CA ASP A 73 -5.56 0.88 28.81
C ASP A 73 -6.22 2.17 29.35
N LYS A 74 -7.56 2.21 29.49
CA LYS A 74 -8.32 3.42 29.88
C LYS A 74 -7.82 4.07 31.18
N GLY A 75 -7.34 3.26 32.14
CA GLY A 75 -6.87 3.73 33.44
C GLY A 75 -5.60 4.58 33.36
N GLN A 76 -4.78 4.39 32.33
CA GLN A 76 -3.53 5.16 32.15
C GLN A 76 -3.77 6.57 31.60
N LEU A 77 -4.96 6.84 31.06
CA LEU A 77 -5.28 8.07 30.33
C LEU A 77 -6.16 9.06 31.12
N GLY A 78 -6.66 8.69 32.32
CA GLY A 78 -7.37 9.60 33.24
C GLY A 78 -8.55 10.37 32.60
N ASN A 79 -8.77 11.62 33.03
CA ASN A 79 -9.83 12.53 32.53
C ASN A 79 -9.63 13.00 31.07
N TYR A 80 -8.64 12.47 30.35
CA TYR A 80 -8.31 12.87 28.97
C TYR A 80 -9.47 12.62 27.99
N LEU A 81 -10.33 11.64 28.28
CA LEU A 81 -11.43 11.26 27.40
C LEU A 81 -12.40 12.41 27.12
N GLN A 82 -12.85 13.15 28.14
CA GLN A 82 -13.80 14.25 27.91
C GLN A 82 -13.21 15.36 27.05
N THR A 83 -11.91 15.64 27.21
CA THR A 83 -11.19 16.60 26.36
C THR A 83 -11.00 16.05 24.95
N TYR A 84 -10.71 14.75 24.81
CA TYR A 84 -10.53 14.10 23.52
C TYR A 84 -11.83 14.04 22.70
N LEU A 85 -12.96 13.70 23.33
CA LEU A 85 -14.28 13.60 22.68
C LEU A 85 -14.72 14.92 22.03
N LYS A 86 -14.26 16.08 22.55
CA LYS A 86 -14.50 17.39 21.93
C LYS A 86 -13.86 17.50 20.54
N HIS A 87 -12.80 16.76 20.28
CA HIS A 87 -12.04 16.76 19.03
C HIS A 87 -12.34 15.56 18.13
N VAL A 88 -13.16 14.61 18.59
CA VAL A 88 -13.60 13.49 17.75
C VAL A 88 -14.45 14.03 16.61
N TYR A 89 -14.09 13.60 15.40
CA TYR A 89 -14.82 13.87 14.19
C TYR A 89 -15.91 12.82 14.00
N GLU A 90 -17.14 13.27 13.78
CA GLU A 90 -18.29 12.43 13.48
C GLU A 90 -18.62 12.54 11.99
N PRO A 91 -18.49 11.46 11.21
CA PRO A 91 -18.70 11.52 9.77
C PRO A 91 -20.15 11.83 9.41
N SER A 92 -20.32 12.74 8.47
CA SER A 92 -21.60 13.08 7.85
C SER A 92 -21.96 12.09 6.75
N GLN A 93 -23.20 12.15 6.26
CA GLN A 93 -23.60 11.37 5.09
C GLN A 93 -22.72 11.68 3.86
N GLN A 94 -22.35 12.95 3.68
CA GLN A 94 -21.49 13.40 2.60
C GLN A 94 -20.11 12.74 2.64
N ASP A 95 -19.53 12.51 3.83
CA ASP A 95 -18.24 11.83 3.94
C ASP A 95 -18.29 10.39 3.41
N PHE A 96 -19.41 9.70 3.63
CA PHE A 96 -19.62 8.36 3.09
C PHE A 96 -19.86 8.39 1.59
N ASP A 97 -20.55 9.40 1.07
CA ASP A 97 -20.80 9.55 -0.36
C ASP A 97 -19.50 9.89 -1.11
N ASP A 98 -18.68 10.77 -0.55
CA ASP A 98 -17.34 11.08 -1.04
C ASP A 98 -16.43 9.86 -1.05
N LEU A 99 -16.53 9.03 0.00
CA LEU A 99 -15.82 7.76 0.09
C LEU A 99 -16.21 6.83 -1.06
N VAL A 100 -17.51 6.63 -1.29
CA VAL A 100 -18.02 5.82 -2.41
C VAL A 100 -17.51 6.35 -3.76
N ALA A 101 -17.59 7.67 -3.98
CA ALA A 101 -17.10 8.28 -5.21
C ALA A 101 -15.59 8.07 -5.40
N HIS A 102 -14.81 8.16 -4.32
CA HIS A 102 -13.37 7.88 -4.34
C HIS A 102 -13.08 6.44 -4.74
N PHE A 103 -13.79 5.48 -4.16
CA PHE A 103 -13.65 4.06 -4.48
C PHE A 103 -14.02 3.76 -5.93
N GLN A 104 -15.11 4.35 -6.44
CA GLN A 104 -15.53 4.15 -7.82
C GLN A 104 -14.45 4.65 -8.79
N LYS A 105 -13.88 5.84 -8.54
CA LYS A 105 -12.77 6.36 -9.34
C LYS A 105 -11.56 5.43 -9.34
N GLN A 106 -11.20 4.86 -8.19
CA GLN A 106 -10.09 3.89 -8.13
C GLN A 106 -10.41 2.60 -8.88
N ARG A 107 -11.67 2.14 -8.82
CA ARG A 107 -12.14 0.98 -9.58
C ARG A 107 -12.04 1.21 -11.07
N ASP A 108 -12.49 2.36 -11.56
CA ASP A 108 -12.42 2.69 -13.00
C ASP A 108 -10.98 2.73 -13.50
N GLN A 109 -10.05 3.24 -12.68
CA GLN A 109 -8.61 3.18 -12.96
C GLN A 109 -8.07 1.74 -12.98
N TYR A 110 -8.53 0.89 -12.07
CA TYR A 110 -8.16 -0.53 -12.08
C TYR A 110 -8.67 -1.26 -13.32
N GLU A 111 -9.95 -1.09 -13.65
CA GLU A 111 -10.61 -1.77 -14.76
C GLU A 111 -9.99 -1.40 -16.11
N SER A 112 -9.58 -0.13 -16.26
CA SER A 112 -8.98 0.37 -17.52
C SER A 112 -7.53 -0.06 -17.73
N ILE A 113 -6.75 -0.28 -16.67
CA ILE A 113 -5.29 -0.51 -16.79
C ILE A 113 -4.91 -1.96 -16.40
N TYR A 114 -5.50 -2.51 -15.35
CA TYR A 114 -4.97 -3.70 -14.66
C TYR A 114 -5.85 -4.95 -14.79
N ARG A 115 -7.11 -4.82 -15.23
CA ARG A 115 -8.04 -5.95 -15.37
C ARG A 115 -7.48 -7.06 -16.26
N ASP A 116 -7.01 -6.70 -17.45
CA ASP A 116 -6.56 -7.67 -18.45
C ASP A 116 -5.25 -8.35 -18.04
N ILE A 117 -4.39 -7.63 -17.31
CA ILE A 117 -3.17 -8.18 -16.70
C ILE A 117 -3.53 -9.19 -15.61
N ARG A 118 -4.51 -8.87 -14.76
CA ARG A 118 -5.02 -9.82 -13.78
C ARG A 118 -5.64 -11.04 -14.45
N HIS A 119 -6.38 -10.87 -15.54
CA HIS A 119 -6.95 -12.00 -16.28
C HIS A 119 -5.85 -12.93 -16.80
N HIS A 120 -4.74 -12.39 -17.31
CA HIS A 120 -3.57 -13.18 -17.70
C HIS A 120 -2.97 -13.99 -16.54
N PHE A 121 -2.88 -13.41 -15.33
CA PHE A 121 -2.34 -14.13 -14.17
C PHE A 121 -3.34 -15.11 -13.53
N GLY A 122 -4.63 -14.80 -13.56
CA GLY A 122 -5.68 -15.58 -12.90
C GLY A 122 -6.17 -16.77 -13.72
N HIS A 123 -6.09 -16.67 -15.04
CA HIS A 123 -6.36 -17.77 -15.96
C HIS A 123 -5.04 -18.09 -16.64
N ARG A 124 -4.52 -19.32 -16.50
CA ARG A 124 -3.36 -19.82 -17.25
C ARG A 124 -3.68 -19.91 -18.75
N LEU A 125 -3.98 -18.79 -19.37
CA LEU A 125 -4.22 -18.67 -20.79
C LEU A 125 -2.87 -18.85 -21.49
N TYR A 126 -2.84 -19.71 -22.51
CA TYR A 126 -1.72 -19.77 -23.44
C TYR A 126 -1.72 -18.47 -24.26
N ILE A 127 -1.10 -17.43 -23.70
CA ILE A 127 -0.93 -16.12 -24.33
C ILE A 127 0.42 -16.12 -25.05
N ARG A 128 0.48 -15.61 -26.29
CA ARG A 128 1.74 -15.48 -27.02
C ARG A 128 2.63 -14.43 -26.32
N ASN A 129 3.95 -14.60 -26.37
CA ASN A 129 4.88 -13.67 -25.71
C ASN A 129 4.66 -12.20 -26.12
N GLU A 130 4.29 -11.94 -27.37
CA GLU A 130 3.97 -10.59 -27.88
C GLU A 130 2.74 -9.95 -27.22
N GLU A 131 1.74 -10.76 -26.86
CA GLU A 131 0.53 -10.29 -26.17
C GLU A 131 0.82 -10.00 -24.70
N ILE A 132 1.72 -10.76 -24.08
CA ILE A 132 2.24 -10.48 -22.73
C ILE A 132 3.01 -9.15 -22.74
N GLU A 133 3.91 -8.93 -23.69
CA GLU A 133 4.65 -7.67 -23.81
C GLU A 133 3.72 -6.47 -23.98
N LYS A 134 2.67 -6.59 -24.81
CA LYS A 134 1.66 -5.53 -24.96
C LYS A 134 0.93 -5.21 -23.65
N LEU A 135 0.55 -6.23 -22.88
CA LEU A 135 -0.11 -6.07 -21.59
C LEU A 135 0.78 -5.32 -20.58
N PHE A 136 2.06 -5.67 -20.52
CA PHE A 136 2.99 -5.03 -19.59
C PHE A 136 3.50 -3.67 -20.06
N ASN A 137 3.55 -3.40 -21.37
CA ASN A 137 3.91 -2.08 -21.91
C ASN A 137 2.88 -1.00 -21.55
N ALA A 138 1.63 -1.39 -21.29
CA ALA A 138 0.61 -0.48 -20.77
C ALA A 138 0.78 -0.13 -19.28
N VAL A 139 1.58 -0.91 -18.54
CA VAL A 139 1.80 -0.70 -17.10
C VAL A 139 2.77 0.45 -16.88
N ASN A 140 2.29 1.51 -16.25
CA ASN A 140 3.15 2.54 -15.70
C ASN A 140 3.46 2.23 -14.23
N ILE A 141 4.70 1.91 -13.92
CA ILE A 141 5.13 1.57 -12.55
C ILE A 141 4.86 2.71 -11.55
N VAL A 142 4.94 3.97 -11.99
CA VAL A 142 4.65 5.13 -11.14
C VAL A 142 3.17 5.20 -10.80
N GLU A 143 2.29 4.86 -11.75
CA GLU A 143 0.85 4.79 -11.48
C GLU A 143 0.50 3.62 -10.57
N LEU A 144 1.17 2.47 -10.73
CA LEU A 144 1.01 1.32 -9.83
C LEU A 144 1.47 1.66 -8.40
N GLU A 145 2.60 2.34 -8.23
CA GLU A 145 3.07 2.83 -6.93
C GLU A 145 2.05 3.77 -6.28
N LYS A 146 1.56 4.77 -7.03
CA LYS A 146 0.51 5.69 -6.55
C LYS A 146 -0.74 4.94 -6.13
N PHE A 147 -1.12 3.91 -6.90
CA PHE A 147 -2.28 3.09 -6.62
C PHE A 147 -2.14 2.35 -5.28
N CYS A 148 -1.03 1.65 -5.07
CA CYS A 148 -0.74 0.97 -3.80
C CYS A 148 -0.69 1.94 -2.61
N VAL A 149 -0.06 3.10 -2.79
CA VAL A 149 0.06 4.10 -1.73
C VAL A 149 -1.29 4.74 -1.39
N ASN A 150 -2.17 4.92 -2.37
CA ASN A 150 -3.54 5.40 -2.12
C ASN A 150 -4.37 4.38 -1.34
N LEU A 151 -4.24 3.07 -1.63
CA LEU A 151 -4.88 2.00 -0.84
C LEU A 151 -4.41 2.04 0.62
N GLU A 152 -3.11 2.22 0.84
CA GLU A 152 -2.54 2.34 2.18
C GLU A 152 -3.03 3.60 2.91
N ALA A 153 -3.19 4.72 2.20
CA ALA A 153 -3.71 5.96 2.77
C ALA A 153 -5.20 5.88 3.12
N LEU A 154 -5.97 5.14 2.32
CA LEU A 154 -7.37 4.84 2.56
C LEU A 154 -7.56 3.94 3.79
N TRP A 155 -6.76 2.87 3.89
CA TRP A 155 -6.76 2.03 5.09
C TRP A 155 -6.43 2.84 6.34
N ASP A 156 -5.39 3.69 6.28
CA ASP A 156 -5.05 4.60 7.38
C ASP A 156 -6.22 5.53 7.76
N ALA A 157 -6.92 6.08 6.78
CA ALA A 157 -8.04 6.99 7.02
C ALA A 157 -9.20 6.28 7.74
N LEU A 158 -9.59 5.10 7.25
CA LEU A 158 -10.63 4.28 7.88
C LEU A 158 -10.23 3.83 9.29
N TRP A 159 -8.99 3.35 9.45
CA TRP A 159 -8.45 2.92 10.73
C TRP A 159 -8.42 4.06 11.74
N ASN A 160 -7.94 5.25 11.33
CA ASN A 160 -7.90 6.43 12.19
C ASN A 160 -9.31 6.94 12.53
N GLN A 161 -10.25 6.91 11.59
CA GLN A 161 -11.62 7.32 11.87
C GLN A 161 -12.29 6.37 12.86
N TYR A 162 -12.09 5.06 12.71
CA TYR A 162 -12.68 4.07 13.60
C TYR A 162 -12.01 4.03 14.98
N HIS A 163 -10.68 3.94 15.04
CA HIS A 163 -9.94 3.76 16.30
C HIS A 163 -9.60 5.05 17.04
N ASN A 164 -9.45 6.16 16.31
CA ASN A 164 -9.02 7.44 16.89
C ASN A 164 -10.07 8.54 16.72
N GLY A 165 -11.21 8.27 16.09
CA GLY A 165 -12.22 9.30 15.81
C GLY A 165 -11.68 10.48 15.00
N ARG A 166 -10.62 10.26 14.20
CA ARG A 166 -9.95 11.31 13.42
C ARG A 166 -10.50 11.33 12.00
N GLY A 167 -10.99 12.48 11.59
CA GLY A 167 -11.45 12.70 10.22
C GLY A 167 -11.10 14.10 9.70
N PRO A 168 -11.66 14.47 8.53
CA PRO A 168 -12.48 13.62 7.64
C PRO A 168 -11.68 12.47 7.01
N MET A 169 -12.37 11.42 6.52
CA MET A 169 -11.72 10.27 5.84
C MET A 169 -11.05 10.70 4.53
N LEU A 170 -11.62 11.73 3.89
CA LEU A 170 -11.11 12.36 2.68
C LEU A 170 -10.92 13.87 2.91
N PRO A 171 -9.94 14.52 2.26
CA PRO A 171 -9.00 13.96 1.31
C PRO A 171 -7.93 13.08 1.98
N LEU A 172 -7.50 12.03 1.27
CA LEU A 172 -6.43 11.14 1.76
C LEU A 172 -5.14 11.93 2.00
N LYS A 173 -4.47 11.63 3.11
CA LYS A 173 -3.15 12.20 3.41
C LYS A 173 -2.17 11.78 2.32
N ARG A 174 -1.49 12.76 1.72
CA ARG A 174 -0.46 12.51 0.70
C ARG A 174 0.67 11.70 1.31
N LYS A 175 0.80 10.46 0.88
CA LYS A 175 1.95 9.61 1.20
C LYS A 175 3.03 9.77 0.12
N ARG A 176 4.29 9.69 0.54
CA ARG A 176 5.42 9.67 -0.41
C ARG A 176 5.40 8.33 -1.11
N TYR A 177 5.42 8.30 -2.44
CA TYR A 177 5.44 7.06 -3.22
C TYR A 177 6.78 6.84 -3.93
N SER A 178 7.36 7.89 -4.54
CA SER A 178 8.59 7.72 -5.30
C SER A 178 9.78 7.40 -4.39
N THR A 179 10.57 6.39 -4.76
CA THR A 179 11.83 6.01 -4.08
C THR A 179 12.76 7.21 -3.88
N ARG A 180 12.88 8.08 -4.90
CA ARG A 180 13.72 9.27 -4.85
C ARG A 180 13.30 10.23 -3.72
N ASN A 181 12.02 10.53 -3.60
CA ASN A 181 11.53 11.45 -2.56
C ASN A 181 11.58 10.82 -1.17
N ILE A 182 11.40 9.51 -1.07
CA ILE A 182 11.54 8.76 0.18
C ILE A 182 13.00 8.81 0.67
N LEU A 183 13.96 8.54 -0.23
CA LEU A 183 15.40 8.57 0.10
C LEU A 183 15.93 9.99 0.38
N LYS A 184 15.34 11.02 -0.24
CA LYS A 184 15.68 12.44 0.04
C LYS A 184 15.06 12.95 1.34
N GLY A 185 13.97 12.33 1.78
CA GLY A 185 13.24 12.78 2.95
C GLY A 185 13.96 12.42 4.24
N LYS A 186 14.09 13.39 5.15
CA LYS A 186 14.47 13.10 6.54
C LYS A 186 13.29 12.41 7.22
N THR A 187 13.47 11.19 7.68
CA THR A 187 12.58 10.57 8.68
C THR A 187 13.02 11.08 10.04
N SER A 188 12.05 11.50 10.86
CA SER A 188 12.36 11.90 12.24
C SER A 188 12.94 10.68 12.98
N PRO A 189 14.02 10.83 13.76
CA PRO A 189 14.58 9.71 14.54
C PRO A 189 13.59 9.16 15.57
N TYR A 190 12.56 9.93 15.93
CA TYR A 190 11.52 9.56 16.89
C TYR A 190 10.24 9.04 16.25
N LYS A 191 10.20 8.86 14.93
CA LYS A 191 9.04 8.30 14.23
C LYS A 191 9.46 7.09 13.43
N THR A 192 8.76 5.97 13.65
CA THR A 192 8.83 4.82 12.77
C THR A 192 8.55 5.27 11.33
N PRO A 193 9.44 4.97 10.38
CA PRO A 193 9.18 5.30 8.98
C PRO A 193 7.90 4.57 8.51
N PRO A 194 7.13 5.16 7.58
CA PRO A 194 6.03 4.42 6.95
C PRO A 194 6.58 3.15 6.29
N SER A 195 5.77 2.09 6.24
CA SER A 195 6.17 0.76 5.78
C SER A 195 6.86 0.79 4.41
N ASN A 196 6.32 1.56 3.48
CA ASN A 196 6.90 1.75 2.15
C ASN A 196 8.31 2.38 2.18
N ALA A 197 8.58 3.31 3.11
CA ALA A 197 9.91 3.88 3.30
C ALA A 197 10.87 2.88 3.93
N GLN A 198 10.39 2.07 4.88
CA GLN A 198 11.18 1.01 5.50
C GLN A 198 11.70 0.01 4.45
N TYR A 199 10.83 -0.52 3.58
CA TYR A 199 11.24 -1.43 2.51
C TYR A 199 12.28 -0.81 1.58
N ILE A 200 12.17 0.49 1.28
CA ILE A 200 13.14 1.20 0.45
C ILE A 200 14.49 1.34 1.16
N TYR A 201 14.51 1.62 2.46
CA TYR A 201 15.76 1.70 3.23
C TYR A 201 16.44 0.34 3.37
N GLU A 202 15.66 -0.73 3.58
CA GLU A 202 16.15 -2.11 3.60
C GLU A 202 16.73 -2.51 2.24
N ALA A 203 16.02 -2.23 1.14
CA ALA A 203 16.51 -2.46 -0.21
C ALA A 203 17.80 -1.67 -0.48
N GLN A 204 17.87 -0.40 -0.09
CA GLN A 204 19.09 0.39 -0.23
C GLN A 204 20.27 -0.22 0.57
N THR A 205 19.99 -0.77 1.74
CA THR A 205 20.99 -1.45 2.58
C THR A 205 21.50 -2.72 1.91
N ALA A 206 20.59 -3.55 1.39
CA ALA A 206 20.94 -4.75 0.64
C ALA A 206 21.80 -4.43 -0.60
N LEU A 207 21.45 -3.40 -1.36
CA LEU A 207 22.22 -2.96 -2.53
C LEU A 207 23.64 -2.52 -2.16
N LYS A 208 23.80 -1.80 -1.03
CA LYS A 208 25.13 -1.43 -0.51
C LYS A 208 25.95 -2.64 -0.08
N MET A 209 25.31 -3.67 0.47
CA MET A 209 25.98 -4.92 0.83
C MET A 209 26.47 -5.65 -0.42
N LEU A 210 25.65 -5.71 -1.48
CA LEU A 210 26.01 -6.31 -2.76
C LEU A 210 27.19 -5.58 -3.44
N GLU A 211 27.21 -4.25 -3.39
CA GLU A 211 28.33 -3.45 -3.95
C GLU A 211 29.66 -3.69 -3.20
N LYS A 212 29.59 -3.89 -1.88
CA LYS A 212 30.77 -4.20 -1.04
C LYS A 212 31.23 -5.65 -1.19
N GLY A 213 30.33 -6.57 -1.52
CA GLY A 213 30.58 -8.00 -1.67
C GLY A 213 31.27 -8.40 -2.97
N LYS A 214 32.32 -7.70 -3.43
CA LYS A 214 33.16 -8.20 -4.53
C LYS A 214 33.78 -9.55 -4.09
N PRO A 215 33.47 -10.69 -4.74
CA PRO A 215 34.13 -11.94 -4.39
C PRO A 215 35.59 -11.88 -4.84
N LYS A 216 36.51 -12.33 -3.97
CA LYS A 216 37.83 -12.77 -4.43
C LYS A 216 37.60 -13.89 -5.46
N LYS A 217 38.23 -13.78 -6.64
CA LYS A 217 38.19 -14.84 -7.67
C LYS A 217 38.40 -16.20 -6.99
N PRO A 218 37.57 -17.21 -7.27
CA PRO A 218 37.84 -18.55 -6.76
C PRO A 218 39.20 -18.99 -7.31
N LYS A 219 40.12 -19.35 -6.42
CA LYS A 219 41.31 -20.10 -6.82
C LYS A 219 40.81 -21.48 -7.23
N LEU A 220 40.69 -21.71 -8.53
CA LEU A 220 40.62 -23.05 -9.08
C LEU A 220 41.86 -23.79 -8.59
N ARG A 221 41.65 -24.87 -7.83
CA ARG A 221 42.66 -25.89 -7.55
C ARG A 221 42.59 -26.93 -8.65
#